data_AF-A0A436ERG1-F1
#
_entry.id   AF-A0A436ERG1-F1
#
_cell.length_a   1.000
_cell.length_b   1.000
_cell.length_c   1.000
_cell.angle_alpha   90.00
_cell.angle_beta   90.00
_cell.angle_gamma   90.00
#
_symmetry.space_group_name_H-M   'P 1'
#
loop_
_entity.id
_entity.type
_entity.pdbx_description
1 polymer ?
#
loop_
_entity_poly.entity_id
_entity_poly.type
_entity_poly.pdbx_seq_one_letter_code
_entity_poly.pdbx_strand_id
1 'polypeptide(L)'
;MRLLQKSLCMIALSWAMASASHAAPLVEPTLHIKSQASGAGRVALTLDACGGQTDNRILSALVDNKIPATIFVTGIWLKRNAAAVEIMRAHPDLFELENHGGHHIPAVDTPRKIYGIRSAGSPDAVLAEVESGAAALTG
;
A
#
# COMPACT_ATOMS: atom_id res chain seq x y z
N MET A 1 14.40 -30.14 -53.83
CA MET A 1 14.90 -29.27 -52.74
C MET A 1 13.87 -28.24 -52.21
N ARG A 2 12.71 -28.00 -52.84
CA ARG A 2 11.69 -27.05 -52.33
C ARG A 2 10.63 -27.62 -51.36
N LEU A 3 10.61 -28.94 -51.13
CA LEU A 3 9.68 -29.56 -50.17
C LEU A 3 10.20 -29.59 -48.72
N LEU A 4 11.53 -29.63 -48.50
CA LEU A 4 12.08 -29.63 -47.12
C LEU A 4 12.00 -28.26 -46.43
N GLN A 5 11.93 -27.17 -47.19
CA GLN A 5 11.91 -25.81 -46.64
C GLN A 5 10.52 -25.38 -46.12
N LYS A 6 9.45 -26.08 -46.52
CA LYS A 6 8.08 -25.79 -46.05
C LYS A 6 7.77 -26.47 -44.71
N SER A 7 8.43 -27.57 -44.39
CA SER A 7 8.20 -28.30 -43.13
C SER A 7 8.86 -27.64 -41.92
N LEU A 8 9.94 -26.87 -42.11
CA LEU A 8 10.57 -26.13 -41.01
C LEU A 8 9.74 -24.93 -40.51
N CYS A 9 8.89 -24.33 -41.35
CA CYS A 9 8.02 -23.22 -40.90
C CYS A 9 6.86 -23.67 -40.00
N MET A 10 6.41 -24.93 -40.10
CA MET A 10 5.27 -25.43 -39.33
C MET A 10 5.62 -25.86 -37.90
N ILE A 11 6.90 -26.13 -37.61
CA ILE A 11 7.38 -26.53 -36.28
C ILE A 11 7.71 -25.30 -35.42
N ALA A 12 8.16 -24.21 -36.03
CA ALA A 12 8.47 -22.97 -35.31
C ALA A 12 7.22 -22.24 -34.77
N LEU A 13 6.05 -22.44 -35.38
CA LEU A 13 4.82 -21.78 -34.98
C LEU A 13 4.06 -22.50 -33.86
N SER A 14 4.33 -23.79 -33.64
CA SER A 14 3.65 -24.59 -32.61
C SER A 14 4.32 -24.49 -31.23
N TRP A 15 5.55 -23.99 -31.13
CA TRP A 15 6.22 -23.82 -29.83
C TRP A 15 5.92 -22.48 -29.13
N ALA A 16 5.32 -21.52 -29.84
CA ALA A 16 5.03 -20.19 -29.30
C ALA A 16 3.74 -20.11 -28.43
N MET A 17 2.96 -21.19 -28.31
CA MET A 17 1.60 -21.14 -27.75
C MET A 17 1.46 -21.74 -26.35
N ALA A 18 2.52 -22.23 -25.72
CA ALA A 18 2.42 -22.89 -24.40
C ALA A 18 3.43 -22.33 -23.40
N SER A 19 3.32 -21.05 -23.11
CA SER A 19 3.77 -20.51 -21.82
C SER A 19 2.63 -19.69 -21.25
N ALA A 20 1.51 -20.36 -20.98
CA ALA A 20 0.58 -19.87 -19.98
C ALA A 20 1.32 -19.99 -18.64
N SER A 21 1.99 -18.90 -18.25
CA SER A 21 2.60 -18.76 -16.94
C SER A 21 1.59 -19.20 -15.90
N HIS A 22 1.85 -20.33 -15.24
CA HIS A 22 1.06 -20.73 -14.08
C HIS A 22 1.30 -19.67 -13.01
N ALA A 23 0.36 -18.74 -12.86
CA ALA A 23 0.36 -17.85 -11.72
C ALA A 23 0.37 -18.72 -10.46
N ALA A 24 1.32 -18.46 -9.56
CA ALA A 24 1.34 -19.13 -8.28
C ALA A 24 -0.04 -18.93 -7.61
N PRO A 25 -0.58 -19.95 -6.92
CA PRO A 25 -1.83 -19.79 -6.21
C PRO A 25 -1.71 -18.61 -5.24
N LEU A 26 -2.70 -17.72 -5.25
CA LEU A 26 -2.74 -16.60 -4.33
C LEU A 26 -2.84 -17.14 -2.90
N VAL A 27 -1.96 -16.65 -2.02
CA VAL A 27 -2.00 -16.92 -0.59
C VAL A 27 -2.73 -15.77 0.06
N GLU A 28 -3.86 -16.05 0.71
CA GLU A 28 -4.55 -15.08 1.57
C GLU A 28 -4.13 -15.34 3.02
N PRO A 29 -3.35 -14.45 3.65
CA PRO A 29 -3.01 -14.58 5.05
C PRO A 29 -4.25 -14.38 5.92
N THR A 30 -4.49 -15.28 6.88
CA THR A 30 -5.55 -15.13 7.86
C THR A 30 -4.98 -14.77 9.23
N LEU A 31 -5.56 -13.75 9.88
CA LEU A 31 -5.20 -13.35 11.24
C LEU A 31 -6.29 -13.81 12.21
N HIS A 32 -5.92 -14.64 13.19
CA HIS A 32 -6.80 -15.06 14.28
C HIS A 32 -6.39 -14.38 15.59
N ILE A 33 -7.20 -13.42 16.05
CA ILE A 33 -7.00 -12.74 17.33
C ILE A 33 -7.80 -13.50 18.41
N LYS A 34 -7.12 -13.98 19.45
CA LYS A 34 -7.80 -14.61 20.60
C LYS A 34 -8.68 -13.58 21.32
N SER A 35 -9.91 -14.00 21.64
CA SER A 35 -10.82 -13.20 22.47
C SER A 35 -10.24 -13.03 23.88
N GLN A 36 -10.45 -11.86 24.48
CA GLN A 36 -9.98 -11.56 25.83
C GLN A 36 -11.01 -12.05 26.87
N ALA A 37 -10.53 -12.64 27.97
CA ALA A 37 -11.37 -13.22 29.00
C ALA A 37 -12.30 -12.22 29.72
N SER A 38 -12.00 -10.92 29.66
CA SER A 38 -12.74 -9.84 30.33
C SER A 38 -14.05 -9.44 29.63
N GLY A 39 -14.32 -9.93 28.41
CA GLY A 39 -15.54 -9.61 27.65
C GLY A 39 -15.62 -8.20 27.06
N ALA A 40 -14.70 -7.30 27.40
CA ALA A 40 -14.57 -6.00 26.75
C ALA A 40 -13.79 -6.15 25.42
N GLY A 41 -14.40 -5.73 24.31
CA GLY A 41 -13.75 -5.72 23.00
C GLY A 41 -12.57 -4.75 22.96
N ARG A 42 -11.53 -5.08 22.19
CA ARG A 42 -10.42 -4.19 21.87
C ARG A 42 -10.66 -3.55 20.51
N VAL A 43 -10.42 -2.24 20.42
CA VAL A 43 -10.54 -1.47 19.18
C VAL A 43 -9.20 -0.79 18.92
N ALA A 44 -8.71 -0.87 17.69
CA ALA A 44 -7.62 -0.05 17.19
C ALA A 44 -8.22 0.90 16.15
N LEU A 45 -8.07 2.21 16.36
CA LEU A 45 -8.49 3.21 15.39
C LEU A 45 -7.33 3.49 14.43
N THR A 46 -7.57 3.32 13.14
CA THR A 46 -6.60 3.64 12.09
C THR A 46 -7.17 4.68 11.14
N LEU A 47 -6.34 5.63 10.71
CA LEU A 47 -6.73 6.66 9.76
C LEU A 47 -5.70 6.80 8.63
N ASP A 48 -6.18 6.78 7.40
CA ASP A 48 -5.34 6.93 6.21
C ASP A 48 -5.22 8.41 5.83
N ALA A 49 -4.03 8.96 6.03
CA ALA A 49 -3.68 10.32 5.68
C ALA A 49 -3.11 10.33 4.24
N CYS A 50 -4.01 10.16 3.25
CA CYS A 50 -3.66 9.99 1.84
C CYS A 50 -2.92 11.21 1.25
N GLY A 51 -3.61 12.24 0.74
CA GLY A 51 -2.95 13.38 0.09
C GLY A 51 -3.60 14.74 0.33
N GLY A 52 -4.69 14.77 1.09
CA GLY A 52 -5.44 15.97 1.42
C GLY A 52 -4.84 16.78 2.57
N GLN A 53 -5.56 17.82 3.00
CA GLN A 53 -5.27 18.53 4.24
C GLN A 53 -5.80 17.75 5.44
N THR A 54 -5.16 17.91 6.60
CA THR A 54 -5.69 17.43 7.87
C THR A 54 -7.03 18.08 8.19
N ASP A 55 -8.02 17.27 8.58
CA ASP A 55 -9.22 17.78 9.23
C ASP A 55 -8.94 17.98 10.73
N ASN A 56 -8.75 19.23 11.13
CA ASN A 56 -8.44 19.58 12.52
C ASN A 56 -9.56 19.18 13.49
N ARG A 57 -10.80 19.02 13.04
CA ARG A 57 -11.89 18.57 13.92
C ARG A 57 -11.65 17.14 14.39
N ILE A 58 -11.10 16.29 13.52
CA ILE A 58 -10.76 14.90 13.85
C ILE A 58 -9.53 14.90 14.76
N LEU A 59 -8.46 15.58 14.38
CA LEU A 59 -7.22 15.61 15.16
C LEU A 59 -7.45 16.15 16.58
N SER A 60 -8.16 17.26 16.72
CA SER A 60 -8.51 17.83 18.03
C SER A 60 -9.38 16.87 18.84
N ALA A 61 -10.39 16.22 18.24
CA ALA A 61 -11.21 15.26 18.96
C ALA A 61 -10.39 14.08 19.52
N LEU A 62 -9.40 13.57 18.76
CA LEU A 62 -8.53 12.49 19.24
C LEU A 62 -7.67 12.93 20.43
N VAL A 63 -7.10 14.14 20.36
CA VAL A 63 -6.29 14.71 21.45
C VAL A 63 -7.14 14.99 22.68
N ASP A 64 -8.25 15.72 22.52
CA ASP A 64 -9.11 16.18 23.61
C ASP A 64 -9.73 15.00 24.39
N ASN A 65 -10.09 13.92 23.68
CA ASN A 65 -10.66 12.72 24.26
C ASN A 65 -9.63 11.64 24.59
N LYS A 66 -8.33 11.89 24.36
CA LYS A 66 -7.22 10.95 24.60
C LYS A 66 -7.46 9.60 23.92
N ILE A 67 -7.88 9.62 22.66
CA ILE A 67 -8.15 8.41 21.87
C ILE A 67 -6.88 8.03 21.11
N PRO A 68 -6.26 6.87 21.40
CA PRO A 68 -5.10 6.41 20.65
C PRO A 68 -5.48 6.05 19.22
N ALA A 69 -4.64 6.43 18.25
CA ALA A 69 -4.84 6.11 16.85
C ALA A 69 -3.50 5.89 16.11
N THR A 70 -3.50 4.93 15.20
CA THR A 70 -2.42 4.73 14.23
C THR A 70 -2.76 5.48 12.94
N ILE A 71 -1.90 6.40 12.54
CA ILE A 71 -2.11 7.23 11.34
C ILE A 71 -1.18 6.73 10.24
N PHE A 72 -1.76 6.18 9.18
CA PHE A 72 -1.02 5.76 7.98
C PHE A 72 -0.81 6.99 7.09
N VAL A 73 0.40 7.55 7.10
CA VAL A 73 0.75 8.79 6.41
C VAL A 73 1.50 8.53 5.11
N THR A 74 1.19 9.33 4.09
CA THR A 74 1.98 9.33 2.86
C THR A 74 3.07 10.40 2.90
N GLY A 75 4.10 10.23 2.07
CA GLY A 75 5.13 11.25 1.90
C GLY A 75 4.58 12.59 1.39
N ILE A 76 3.56 12.58 0.52
CA ILE A 76 2.92 13.81 0.04
C ILE A 76 2.08 14.51 1.12
N TRP A 77 1.45 13.76 2.02
CA TRP A 77 0.66 14.33 3.11
C TRP A 77 1.55 14.96 4.18
N LEU A 78 2.65 14.29 4.56
CA LEU A 78 3.63 14.81 5.52
C LEU A 78 4.16 16.18 5.10
N LYS A 79 4.52 16.34 3.83
CA LYS A 79 5.02 17.62 3.27
C LYS A 79 3.99 18.76 3.36
N ARG A 80 2.70 18.44 3.31
CA ARG A 80 1.61 19.44 3.27
C ARG A 80 1.08 19.80 4.65
N ASN A 81 1.23 18.90 5.63
CA ASN A 81 0.54 18.97 6.91
C ASN A 81 1.50 19.03 8.11
N ALA A 82 2.64 19.73 7.97
CA ALA A 82 3.65 19.85 9.01
C ALA A 82 3.08 20.24 10.39
N ALA A 83 2.14 21.20 10.45
CA ALA A 83 1.51 21.60 11.71
C ALA A 83 0.73 20.46 12.40
N ALA A 84 0.07 19.59 11.63
CA ALA A 84 -0.63 18.43 12.19
C ALA A 84 0.37 17.36 12.66
N VAL A 85 1.48 17.18 11.92
CA VAL A 85 2.56 16.27 12.31
C VAL A 85 3.17 16.71 13.64
N GLU A 86 3.41 18.00 13.84
CA GLU A 86 3.95 18.51 15.12
C GLU A 86 3.00 18.23 16.29
N ILE A 87 1.69 18.38 16.09
CA ILE A 87 0.69 18.00 17.11
C ILE A 87 0.79 16.51 17.40
N MET A 88 0.81 15.66 16.38
CA MET A 88 0.91 14.20 16.58
C MET A 88 2.20 13.81 17.31
N ARG A 89 3.34 14.41 16.95
CA ARG A 89 4.64 14.18 17.61
C ARG A 89 4.68 14.68 19.06
N ALA A 90 3.89 15.70 19.40
CA ALA A 90 3.74 16.17 20.77
C ALA A 90 2.89 15.24 21.65
N HIS A 91 2.18 14.29 21.06
CA HIS A 91 1.33 13.30 21.75
C HIS A 91 1.73 11.85 21.40
N PRO A 92 2.97 11.43 21.71
CA PRO A 92 3.47 10.10 21.35
C PRO A 92 2.77 8.96 22.12
N ASP A 93 2.02 9.27 23.18
CA ASP A 93 1.15 8.34 23.89
C ASP A 93 -0.18 8.07 23.16
N LEU A 94 -0.57 8.96 22.24
CA LEU A 94 -1.81 8.85 21.47
C LEU A 94 -1.58 8.43 20.02
N PHE A 95 -0.45 8.80 19.41
CA PHE A 95 -0.27 8.61 17.96
C PHE A 95 0.93 7.74 17.61
N GLU A 96 0.65 6.74 16.77
CA GLU A 96 1.65 6.01 16.00
C GLU A 96 1.56 6.50 14.54
N LEU A 97 2.70 6.85 13.92
CA LEU A 97 2.75 7.24 12.52
C LEU A 97 3.36 6.12 11.68
N GLU A 98 2.59 5.61 10.73
CA GLU A 98 2.93 4.44 9.93
C GLU A 98 2.92 4.74 8.43
N ASN A 99 3.59 3.89 7.66
CA ASN A 99 3.84 4.12 6.23
C ASN A 99 2.60 3.82 5.37
N HIS A 100 2.14 4.81 4.60
CA HIS A 100 1.06 4.68 3.61
C HIS A 100 1.51 4.90 2.16
N GLY A 101 2.81 4.78 1.90
CA GLY A 101 3.44 5.00 0.59
C GLY A 101 3.91 6.44 0.36
N GLY A 102 4.87 6.63 -0.55
CA GLY A 102 5.38 7.96 -0.88
C GLY A 102 4.36 8.85 -1.59
N HIS A 103 3.69 8.32 -2.62
CA HIS A 103 2.83 9.07 -3.55
C HIS A 103 1.37 8.61 -3.55
N HIS A 104 1.02 7.60 -2.76
CA HIS A 104 -0.31 7.02 -2.69
C HIS A 104 -0.76 6.41 -4.03
N ILE A 105 0.15 5.70 -4.70
CA ILE A 105 -0.16 4.98 -5.93
C ILE A 105 -0.60 3.54 -5.61
N PRO A 106 -1.52 2.93 -6.37
CA PRO A 106 -1.94 1.56 -6.14
C PRO A 106 -0.75 0.59 -6.19
N ALA A 107 -0.53 -0.14 -5.09
CA ALA A 107 0.50 -1.16 -4.93
C ALA A 107 0.17 -2.45 -5.71
N VAL A 108 0.00 -2.31 -7.02
CA VAL A 108 -0.24 -3.40 -7.97
C VAL A 108 0.90 -3.40 -8.97
N ASP A 109 1.57 -4.54 -9.08
CA ASP A 109 2.78 -4.77 -9.88
C ASP A 109 2.50 -4.97 -11.37
N THR A 110 1.24 -5.01 -11.77
CA THR A 110 0.83 -5.07 -13.17
C THR A 110 0.35 -3.70 -13.66
N PRO A 111 0.77 -3.23 -14.85
CA PRO A 111 0.35 -1.93 -15.38
C PRO A 111 -1.16 -1.90 -15.64
N ARG A 112 -1.89 -1.11 -14.87
CA ARG A 112 -3.33 -0.87 -15.07
C ARG A 112 -3.77 0.42 -14.39
N LYS A 113 -4.98 0.89 -14.71
CA LYS A 113 -5.63 1.97 -13.97
C LYS A 113 -6.54 1.38 -12.90
N ILE A 114 -6.44 1.89 -11.68
CA ILE A 114 -7.29 1.55 -10.54
C ILE A 114 -7.84 2.87 -10.03
N TYR A 115 -9.18 3.00 -10.04
CA TYR A 115 -9.87 4.26 -9.71
C TYR A 115 -9.32 5.49 -10.47
N GLY A 116 -8.88 5.30 -11.72
CA GLY A 116 -8.30 6.36 -12.55
C GLY A 116 -6.81 6.64 -12.30
N ILE A 117 -6.20 6.06 -11.27
CA ILE A 117 -4.79 6.21 -10.92
C ILE A 117 -3.99 5.08 -11.57
N ARG A 118 -2.80 5.38 -12.09
CA ARG A 118 -1.88 4.35 -12.60
C ARG A 118 -1.32 3.56 -11.43
N SER A 119 -1.37 2.23 -11.50
CA SER A 119 -0.68 1.36 -10.55
C SER A 119 0.83 1.57 -10.61
N ALA A 120 1.54 1.10 -9.57
CA ALA A 120 3.00 1.01 -9.56
C ALA A 120 3.53 0.29 -10.82
N GLY A 121 2.87 -0.78 -11.25
CA GLY A 121 3.06 -1.40 -12.56
C GLY A 121 4.32 -2.25 -12.70
N SER A 122 5.06 -2.47 -11.61
CA SER A 122 6.12 -3.47 -11.48
C SER A 122 6.41 -3.75 -10.00
N PRO A 123 7.02 -4.90 -9.65
CA PRO A 123 7.47 -5.16 -8.27
C PRO A 123 8.44 -4.10 -7.75
N ASP A 124 9.39 -3.66 -8.58
CA ASP A 124 10.37 -2.61 -8.22
C ASP A 124 9.67 -1.27 -7.91
N ALA A 125 8.63 -0.93 -8.66
CA ALA A 125 7.85 0.28 -8.40
C ALA A 125 7.00 0.19 -7.12
N VAL A 126 6.52 -1.01 -6.76
CA VAL A 126 5.86 -1.23 -5.47
C VAL A 126 6.86 -1.05 -4.33
N LEU A 127 8.05 -1.63 -4.46
CA LEU A 127 9.13 -1.45 -3.48
C LEU A 127 9.49 0.03 -3.33
N ALA A 128 9.69 0.74 -4.44
CA ALA A 128 10.01 2.17 -4.41
C ALA A 128 8.92 3.01 -3.73
N GLU A 129 7.64 2.67 -3.90
CA GLU A 129 6.53 3.34 -3.22
C GLU A 129 6.59 3.13 -1.70
N VAL A 130 6.90 1.92 -1.25
CA VAL A 130 7.06 1.59 0.18
C VAL A 130 8.30 2.29 0.76
N GLU A 131 9.46 2.17 0.09
CA GLU A 131 10.72 2.75 0.57
C GLU A 131 10.67 4.28 0.62
N SER A 132 10.05 4.92 -0.38
CA SER A 132 9.88 6.38 -0.36
C SER A 132 8.96 6.86 0.74
N GLY A 133 7.91 6.10 1.09
CA GLY A 133 7.09 6.38 2.26
C GLY A 133 7.85 6.19 3.59
N ALA A 134 8.65 5.13 3.69
CA ALA A 134 9.47 4.88 4.88
C ALA A 134 10.52 5.98 5.08
N ALA A 135 11.19 6.41 4.00
CA ALA A 135 12.14 7.53 4.04
C ALA A 135 11.47 8.86 4.41
N ALA A 136 10.20 9.06 4.06
CA ALA A 136 9.47 10.27 4.42
C ALA A 136 9.14 10.36 5.92
N LEU A 137 9.03 9.23 6.62
CA LEU A 137 8.78 9.17 8.06
C LEU A 137 10.02 9.47 8.92
N THR A 138 11.21 9.20 8.38
CA THR A 138 12.50 9.35 9.08
C THR A 138 13.15 10.72 8.87
N GLY A 139 12.69 11.49 7.88
CA GLY A 139 13.13 12.87 7.63
C GLY A 139 12.40 13.89 8.47
#